data_AF-A0A958GQU1-F1
#
_entry.id   AF-A0A958GQU1-F1
#
_cell.length_a   1.000
_cell.length_b   1.000
_cell.length_c   1.000
_cell.angle_alpha   90.00
_cell.angle_beta   90.00
_cell.angle_gamma   90.00
#
_symmetry.space_group_name_H-M   'P 1'
#
loop_
_entity.id
_entity.type
_entity.pdbx_description
1 polymer ?
#
loop_
_entity_poly.entity_id
_entity_poly.type
_entity_poly.pdbx_seq_one_letter_code
_entity_poly.pdbx_strand_id
1 'polypeptide(L)'
;LSMGAEQYGAPATVAKGARALSAYLEQKVGWKNFQVTEGAGLSRNNRATPRQLVRLLRHFEPNQGLLPVERKHYRAKTGTLTGVSTLIGYFNRGNGTVARFAVLTSGRVTPDYRYRVADSLRQCLL
;
A
#
# COMPACT_ATOMS: atom_id res chain seq x y z
N LEU A 1 8.31 -14.53 0.19
CA LEU A 1 8.59 -15.92 0.61
C LEU A 1 9.84 -15.99 1.49
N SER A 2 10.95 -15.40 1.05
CA SER A 2 12.24 -15.40 1.76
C SER A 2 12.15 -14.91 3.21
N MET A 3 11.44 -13.80 3.49
CA MET A 3 11.20 -13.31 4.85
C MET A 3 10.63 -14.38 5.81
N GLY A 4 9.80 -15.29 5.29
CA GLY A 4 9.22 -16.37 6.09
C GLY A 4 10.22 -17.49 6.37
N ALA A 5 11.14 -17.77 5.44
CA ALA A 5 12.24 -18.71 5.66
C ALA A 5 13.29 -18.13 6.60
N GLU A 6 13.59 -16.83 6.48
CA GLU A 6 14.52 -16.12 7.38
C GLU A 6 14.01 -16.15 8.83
N GLN A 7 12.71 -15.92 9.03
CA GLN A 7 12.14 -15.84 10.39
C GLN A 7 11.76 -17.21 10.97
N TYR A 8 11.35 -18.18 10.15
CA TYR A 8 10.79 -19.46 10.60
C TYR A 8 11.47 -20.70 9.99
N GLY A 9 12.67 -20.54 9.43
CA GLY A 9 13.46 -21.60 8.81
C GLY A 9 12.96 -22.05 7.43
N ALA A 10 13.81 -22.77 6.70
CA ALA A 10 13.47 -23.38 5.41
C ALA A 10 12.42 -24.51 5.54
N PRO A 11 11.71 -24.89 4.46
CA PRO A 11 11.63 -24.18 3.18
C PRO A 11 10.78 -22.90 3.29
N ALA A 12 10.94 -22.01 2.31
CA ALA A 12 10.12 -20.80 2.18
C ALA A 12 8.70 -21.15 1.72
N THR A 13 7.68 -20.65 2.44
CA THR A 13 6.27 -20.88 2.09
C THR A 13 5.46 -19.60 2.14
N VAL A 14 4.34 -19.56 1.41
CA VAL A 14 3.40 -18.41 1.44
C VAL A 14 2.89 -18.18 2.86
N ALA A 15 2.51 -19.26 3.56
CA ALA A 15 2.02 -19.20 4.94
C ALA A 15 3.06 -18.58 5.90
N LYS A 16 4.33 -18.99 5.81
CA LYS A 16 5.42 -18.40 6.62
C LYS A 16 5.63 -16.91 6.26
N GLY A 17 5.58 -16.57 4.98
CA GLY A 17 5.69 -15.18 4.52
C GLY A 17 4.54 -14.29 5.01
N ALA A 18 3.30 -14.77 4.90
CA ALA A 18 2.11 -14.09 5.38
C ALA A 18 2.13 -13.92 6.91
N ARG A 19 2.58 -14.94 7.64
CA ARG A 19 2.79 -14.86 9.10
C ARG A 19 3.85 -13.81 9.46
N ALA A 20 5.00 -13.81 8.79
CA ALA A 20 6.06 -12.83 9.02
C ALA A 20 5.57 -11.40 8.75
N LEU A 21 4.89 -11.18 7.62
CA LEU A 21 4.33 -9.87 7.27
C LEU A 21 3.23 -9.43 8.25
N SER A 22 2.34 -10.33 8.66
CA SER A 22 1.29 -10.01 9.63
C SER A 22 1.87 -9.61 10.98
N ALA A 23 2.88 -10.34 11.47
CA ALA A 23 3.58 -9.99 12.70
C ALA A 23 4.22 -8.59 12.61
N TYR A 24 4.86 -8.25 11.48
CA TYR A 24 5.40 -6.91 11.26
C TYR A 24 4.31 -5.83 11.26
N LEU A 25 3.22 -6.04 10.53
CA LEU A 25 2.12 -5.07 10.43
C LEU A 25 1.44 -4.84 11.79
N GLU A 26 1.27 -5.89 12.59
CA GLU A 26 0.69 -5.79 13.92
C GLU A 26 1.66 -5.12 14.91
N GLN A 27 2.89 -5.62 15.01
CA GLN A 27 3.83 -5.22 16.07
C GLN A 27 4.56 -3.91 15.78
N LYS A 28 4.88 -3.63 14.51
CA LYS A 28 5.68 -2.46 14.13
C LYS A 28 4.82 -1.35 13.55
N VAL A 29 3.81 -1.69 12.76
CA VAL A 29 2.90 -0.71 12.15
C VAL A 29 1.65 -0.50 13.00
N GLY A 30 1.30 -1.40 13.92
CA GLY A 30 0.14 -1.25 14.79
C GLY A 30 -1.20 -1.44 14.06
N TRP A 31 -1.25 -2.29 13.03
CA TRP A 31 -2.50 -2.66 12.37
C TRP A 31 -3.34 -3.59 13.27
N LYS A 32 -4.67 -3.42 13.21
CA LYS A 32 -5.66 -4.30 13.86
C LYS A 32 -6.75 -4.66 12.85
N ASN A 33 -7.45 -5.78 13.04
CA ASN A 33 -8.59 -6.20 12.19
C ASN A 33 -8.24 -6.20 10.69
N PHE A 34 -7.12 -6.81 10.31
CA PHE A 34 -6.66 -6.90 8.93
C PHE A 34 -6.48 -8.36 8.52
N GLN A 35 -6.35 -8.60 7.22
CA GLN A 35 -6.05 -9.93 6.69
C GLN A 35 -4.97 -9.82 5.60
N VAL A 36 -3.91 -10.60 5.73
CA VAL A 36 -2.86 -10.76 4.72
C VAL A 36 -2.72 -12.24 4.41
N THR A 37 -3.13 -12.62 3.21
CA THR A 37 -2.98 -13.99 2.69
C THR A 37 -1.64 -14.15 2.00
N GLU A 38 -1.19 -13.13 1.27
CA GLU A 38 0.05 -13.12 0.50
C GLU A 38 0.51 -11.69 0.20
N GLY A 39 1.75 -11.53 -0.28
CA GLY A 39 2.39 -10.21 -0.43
C GLY A 39 2.27 -9.53 -1.80
N ALA A 40 1.84 -10.25 -2.84
CA ALA A 40 1.67 -9.69 -4.19
C ALA A 40 0.32 -8.95 -4.36
N GLY A 41 -0.66 -9.24 -3.51
CA GLY A 41 -1.98 -8.59 -3.55
C GLY A 41 -2.99 -9.26 -4.49
N LEU A 42 -2.75 -10.51 -4.90
CA LEU A 42 -3.64 -11.29 -5.78
C LEU A 42 -4.82 -11.89 -5.01
N SER A 43 -4.66 -12.18 -3.73
CA SER A 43 -5.73 -12.75 -2.91
C SER A 43 -6.83 -11.73 -2.66
N ARG A 44 -8.08 -12.10 -2.99
CA ARG A 44 -9.29 -11.32 -2.61
C ARG A 44 -9.56 -11.32 -1.10
N ASN A 45 -8.86 -12.16 -0.35
CA ASN A 45 -8.94 -12.19 1.11
C ASN A 45 -7.97 -11.20 1.77
N ASN A 46 -7.10 -10.52 1.01
CA ASN A 46 -6.34 -9.42 1.58
C ASN A 46 -7.27 -8.26 1.96
N ARG A 47 -7.19 -7.78 3.21
CA ARG A 47 -8.01 -6.70 3.74
C ARG A 47 -7.15 -5.69 4.47
N ALA A 48 -7.20 -4.45 4.00
CA ALA A 48 -6.59 -3.28 4.64
C ALA A 48 -7.47 -2.05 4.39
N THR A 49 -7.55 -1.16 5.36
CA THR A 49 -8.25 0.12 5.26
C THR A 49 -7.32 1.21 4.70
N PRO A 50 -7.85 2.30 4.14
CA PRO A 50 -7.04 3.44 3.72
C PRO A 50 -6.18 4.01 4.86
N ARG A 51 -6.73 4.08 6.08
CA ARG A 51 -6.02 4.57 7.28
C ARG A 51 -4.82 3.68 7.64
N GLN A 52 -4.99 2.37 7.51
CA GLN A 52 -3.90 1.40 7.72
C GLN A 52 -2.79 1.59 6.70
N LEU A 53 -3.13 1.75 5.42
CA LEU A 53 -2.14 1.97 4.36
C LEU A 53 -1.40 3.31 4.54
N VAL A 54 -2.10 4.38 4.94
CA VAL A 54 -1.45 5.66 5.29
C VAL A 54 -0.48 5.51 6.47
N ARG A 55 -0.82 4.67 7.47
CA ARG A 55 0.09 4.38 8.58
C ARG A 55 1.31 3.59 8.10
N LEU A 56 1.13 2.60 7.22
CA LEU A 56 2.23 1.86 6.61
C LEU A 56 3.16 2.79 5.81
N LEU A 57 2.61 3.74 5.05
CA LEU A 57 3.39 4.78 4.35
C LEU A 57 4.19 5.68 5.28
N ARG A 58 3.90 5.74 6.59
CA ARG A 58 4.78 6.43 7.54
C ARG A 58 6.10 5.68 7.74
N HIS A 59 6.05 4.35 7.82
CA HIS A 59 7.24 3.51 7.96
C HIS A 59 7.99 3.38 6.63
N PHE A 60 7.29 3.47 5.50
CA PHE A 60 7.87 3.33 4.17
C PHE A 60 8.50 4.64 3.61
N GLU A 61 8.33 5.77 4.27
CA GLU A 61 8.76 7.09 3.76
C GLU A 61 10.24 7.18 3.35
N PRO A 62 11.21 6.60 4.10
CA PRO A 62 12.62 6.60 3.67
C PRO A 62 12.83 5.89 2.32
N ASN A 63 11.91 5.00 1.95
CA ASN A 63 11.97 4.16 0.76
C ASN A 63 11.02 4.62 -0.35
N GLN A 64 10.45 5.83 -0.27
CA GLN A 64 9.47 6.33 -1.24
C GLN A 64 9.96 6.33 -2.70
N GLY A 65 11.28 6.38 -2.93
CA GLY A 65 11.90 6.29 -4.26
C GLY A 65 11.77 4.91 -4.92
N LEU A 66 11.39 3.87 -4.17
CA LEU A 66 11.14 2.53 -4.70
C LEU A 66 9.73 2.37 -5.29
N LEU A 67 8.89 3.40 -5.22
CA LEU A 67 7.55 3.35 -5.80
C LEU A 67 7.62 3.44 -7.32
N PRO A 68 6.94 2.54 -8.06
CA PRO A 68 7.11 2.43 -9.51
C PRO A 68 6.35 3.49 -10.31
N VAL A 69 5.35 4.15 -9.72
CA VAL A 69 4.65 5.25 -10.38
C VAL A 69 5.29 6.55 -9.93
N GLU A 70 5.96 7.23 -10.84
CA GLU A 70 6.43 8.60 -10.65
C GLU A 70 5.68 9.54 -11.59
N ARG A 71 5.09 10.58 -11.02
CA ARG A 71 4.41 11.66 -11.74
C ARG A 71 4.85 13.00 -11.17
N LYS A 72 4.57 14.08 -11.90
CA LYS A 72 4.94 15.46 -11.54
C LYS A 72 4.69 15.81 -10.07
N HIS A 73 3.58 15.33 -9.49
CA HIS A 73 3.13 15.72 -8.17
C HIS A 73 3.12 14.62 -7.12
N TYR A 74 3.39 13.36 -7.49
CA TYR A 74 3.38 12.25 -6.54
C TYR A 74 4.15 11.03 -7.01
N ARG A 75 4.54 10.22 -6.02
CA ARG A 75 5.03 8.85 -6.20
C ARG A 75 4.03 7.88 -5.61
N ALA A 76 3.76 6.77 -6.28
CA ALA A 76 2.70 5.86 -5.89
C ALA A 76 2.92 4.39 -6.29
N LYS A 77 2.11 3.52 -5.68
CA LYS A 77 1.91 2.13 -6.11
C LYS A 77 0.46 1.92 -6.50
N THR A 78 0.26 1.28 -7.65
CA THR A 78 -1.06 0.82 -8.11
C THR A 78 -1.37 -0.57 -7.55
N GLY A 79 -2.66 -0.81 -7.32
CA GLY A 79 -3.24 -2.15 -7.20
C GLY A 79 -4.46 -2.26 -8.10
N THR A 80 -4.56 -3.36 -8.85
CA THR A 80 -5.67 -3.57 -9.80
C THR A 80 -6.07 -5.04 -9.78
N LEU A 81 -7.34 -5.30 -9.51
CA LEU A 81 -7.99 -6.59 -9.73
C LEU A 81 -9.37 -6.32 -10.33
N THR A 82 -10.03 -7.33 -10.91
CA THR A 82 -11.42 -7.18 -11.36
C THR A 82 -12.30 -6.71 -10.20
N GLY A 83 -12.88 -5.51 -10.34
CA GLY A 83 -13.73 -4.86 -9.33
C GLY A 83 -12.97 -4.15 -8.21
N VAL A 84 -11.65 -3.96 -8.32
CA VAL A 84 -10.82 -3.26 -7.33
C VAL A 84 -9.80 -2.37 -8.04
N SER A 85 -9.77 -1.08 -7.69
CA SER A 85 -8.74 -0.15 -8.17
C SER A 85 -8.19 0.65 -7.00
N THR A 86 -6.87 0.60 -6.80
CA THR A 86 -6.19 1.30 -5.72
C THR A 86 -5.00 2.10 -6.24
N LEU A 87 -4.70 3.18 -5.50
CA LEU A 87 -3.49 3.98 -5.65
C LEU A 87 -3.08 4.50 -4.27
N ILE A 88 -1.88 4.19 -3.82
CA ILE A 88 -1.35 4.65 -2.53
C ILE A 88 0.02 5.28 -2.74
N GLY A 89 0.35 6.33 -1.98
CA GLY A 89 1.63 7.00 -2.18
C GLY A 89 1.79 8.32 -1.44
N TYR A 90 2.64 9.17 -2.00
CA TYR A 90 3.04 10.46 -1.43
C TYR A 90 2.82 11.59 -2.43
N PHE A 91 2.17 12.66 -2.02
CA PHE A 91 2.19 13.95 -2.72
C PHE A 91 3.40 14.77 -2.28
N ASN A 92 4.13 15.34 -3.22
CA ASN A 92 5.17 16.32 -2.93
C ASN A 92 4.53 17.66 -2.60
N ARG A 93 4.81 18.22 -1.43
CA ARG A 93 4.41 19.59 -1.05
C ARG A 93 5.52 20.56 -1.46
N GLY A 94 5.15 21.77 -1.87
CA GLY A 94 6.09 22.79 -2.34
C GLY A 94 7.12 23.24 -1.29
N ASN A 95 6.90 22.92 -0.01
CA ASN A 95 7.81 23.21 1.10
C ASN A 95 8.82 22.09 1.39
N GLY A 96 8.97 21.11 0.50
CA GLY A 96 9.88 19.96 0.66
C GLY A 96 9.35 18.82 1.54
N THR A 97 8.16 18.96 2.11
CA THR A 97 7.51 17.86 2.86
C THR A 97 6.65 16.98 1.96
N VAL A 98 6.26 15.79 2.44
CA VAL A 98 5.35 14.90 1.71
C VAL A 98 4.04 14.66 2.46
N ALA A 99 2.93 14.62 1.72
CA ALA A 99 1.63 14.17 2.25
C ALA A 99 1.39 12.72 1.82
N ARG A 100 0.91 11.87 2.73
CA ARG A 100 0.57 10.46 2.43
C ARG A 100 -0.88 10.36 2.00
N PHE A 101 -1.16 9.52 1.01
CA PHE A 101 -2.52 9.28 0.55
C PHE A 101 -2.77 7.81 0.23
N ALA A 102 -4.04 7.43 0.30
CA ALA A 102 -4.50 6.12 -0.14
C ALA A 102 -5.91 6.23 -0.74
N VAL A 103 -6.04 5.85 -2.00
CA VAL A 103 -7.30 5.74 -2.75
C VAL A 103 -7.61 4.26 -2.91
N LEU A 104 -8.75 3.82 -2.39
CA LEU A 104 -9.24 2.46 -2.53
C LEU A 104 -10.67 2.53 -3.05
N THR A 105 -10.91 1.90 -4.20
CA THR A 105 -12.22 1.89 -4.84
C THR A 105 -12.63 0.45 -5.11
N SER A 106 -13.87 0.14 -4.78
CA SER A 106 -14.52 -1.12 -5.08
C SER A 106 -15.54 -0.90 -6.19
N GLY A 107 -15.67 -1.87 -7.10
CA GLY A 107 -16.50 -1.78 -8.30
C GLY A 107 -15.70 -1.64 -9.59
N ARG A 108 -16.40 -1.71 -10.73
CA ARG A 108 -15.77 -1.49 -12.04
C ARG A 108 -15.59 0.01 -12.26
N VAL A 109 -14.35 0.45 -12.23
CA VAL A 109 -13.96 1.82 -12.57
C VAL A 109 -12.94 1.80 -13.69
N THR A 110 -12.87 2.87 -14.46
CA THR A 110 -11.82 3.01 -15.47
C THR A 110 -10.44 3.07 -14.80
N PRO A 111 -9.37 2.56 -15.44
CA PRO A 111 -8.02 2.58 -14.86
C PRO A 111 -7.53 3.96 -14.43
N ASP A 112 -8.02 5.01 -15.08
CA ASP A 112 -7.65 6.40 -14.82
C ASP A 112 -8.35 7.02 -13.60
N TYR A 113 -9.48 6.43 -13.16
CA TYR A 113 -10.28 6.97 -12.04
C TYR A 113 -9.46 7.20 -10.76
N ARG A 114 -8.57 6.27 -10.42
CA ARG A 114 -7.69 6.41 -9.24
C ARG A 114 -6.75 7.61 -9.30
N TYR A 115 -6.31 8.00 -10.50
CA TYR A 115 -5.46 9.17 -10.69
C TYR A 115 -6.29 10.44 -10.56
N ARG A 116 -7.47 10.50 -11.18
CA ARG A 116 -8.40 11.64 -11.02
C ARG A 116 -8.77 11.90 -9.56
N VAL A 117 -9.06 10.84 -8.79
CA VAL A 117 -9.34 10.96 -7.36
C VAL A 117 -8.11 11.46 -6.60
N ALA A 118 -6.91 10.93 -6.88
CA ALA A 118 -5.68 11.40 -6.26
C ALA A 118 -5.38 12.87 -6.57
N ASP A 119 -5.57 13.30 -7.82
CA ASP A 119 -5.39 14.70 -8.21
C ASP A 119 -6.40 15.63 -7.52
N SER A 120 -7.64 15.19 -7.36
CA SER A 120 -8.68 15.93 -6.61
C SER A 120 -8.30 16.03 -5.13
N LEU A 121 -7.84 14.94 -4.51
CA LEU A 121 -7.36 14.94 -3.13
C LEU A 121 -6.17 15.87 -2.93
N ARG A 122 -5.25 15.93 -3.91
CA ARG A 122 -4.10 16.83 -3.87
C ARG A 122 -4.52 18.29 -3.84
N GLN A 123 -5.52 18.68 -4.64
CA GLN A 123 -6.03 20.05 -4.69
C GLN A 123 -6.66 20.50 -3.38
N CYS A 124 -7.21 19.58 -2.58
CA CYS A 124 -7.76 19.91 -1.25
C CYS A 124 -6.69 20.03 -0.15
N LEU A 125 -5.46 19.59 -0.40
CA LEU A 125 -4.37 19.54 0.59
C LEU A 125 -3.28 20.60 0.35
N LEU A 126 -3.44 21.41 -0.70
CA LEU A 126 -2.61 22.54 -1.10
C LEU A 126 -3.43 23.82 -1.00
#